data_AF-A0AAY4DYX8-F1
#
_entry.id   AF-A0AAY4DYX8-F1
#
_cell.length_a   1.000
_cell.length_b   1.000
_cell.length_c   1.000
_cell.angle_alpha   90.00
_cell.angle_beta   90.00
_cell.angle_gamma   90.00
#
_symmetry.space_group_name_H-M   'P 1'
#
loop_
_entity.id
_entity.type
_entity.pdbx_description
1 polymer ?
#
loop_
_entity_poly.entity_id
_entity_poly.type
_entity_poly.pdbx_seq_one_letter_code
_entity_poly.pdbx_strand_id
1 'polypeptide(L)'
;MILKVCFLCRSLSYVTCMGCFSFLLLGVMFFIVDIKGWWGGQPFIYPGMNSIFVYIGHSLLGAYFPFSWEMRCQDSHWELLFQNLWATFLWVLIAYFLYRKRFFLKI
;
A
#
# COMPACT_ATOMS: atom_id res chain seq x y z
N MET A 1 -25.65 9.84 -29.65
CA MET A 1 -24.97 10.94 -28.92
C MET A 1 -25.44 11.08 -27.46
N ILE A 2 -26.73 10.86 -27.16
CA ILE A 2 -27.31 10.93 -25.79
C ILE A 2 -26.79 9.84 -24.83
N LEU A 3 -26.43 8.65 -25.34
CA LEU A 3 -25.89 7.55 -24.51
C LEU A 3 -24.48 7.84 -23.93
N LYS A 4 -23.67 8.70 -24.58
CA LYS A 4 -22.34 9.11 -24.08
C LYS A 4 -22.43 10.12 -22.92
N VAL A 5 -23.47 10.94 -22.88
CA VAL A 5 -23.67 11.96 -21.83
C VAL A 5 -24.14 11.34 -20.52
N CYS A 6 -24.99 10.30 -20.58
CA CYS A 6 -25.47 9.62 -19.38
C CYS A 6 -24.36 8.82 -18.65
N PHE A 7 -23.36 8.31 -19.38
CA PHE A 7 -22.17 7.69 -18.78
C PHE A 7 -21.24 8.71 -18.10
N LEU A 8 -21.23 9.97 -18.57
CA LEU A 8 -20.46 11.08 -17.98
C LEU A 8 -21.07 11.58 -16.65
N CYS A 9 -22.40 11.52 -16.51
CA CYS A 9 -23.11 11.93 -15.30
C CYS A 9 -23.02 10.91 -14.14
N ARG A 10 -22.58 9.67 -14.36
CA ARG A 10 -22.49 8.63 -13.32
C ARG A 10 -21.23 8.72 -12.44
N SER A 11 -20.65 9.90 -12.29
CA SER A 11 -20.60 10.57 -10.98
C SER A 11 -19.55 11.69 -11.01
N LEU A 12 -19.92 12.82 -11.61
CA LEU A 12 -19.11 14.04 -11.57
C LEU A 12 -18.83 14.46 -10.12
N SER A 13 -19.79 14.25 -9.21
CA SER A 13 -19.64 14.46 -7.77
C SER A 13 -18.61 13.52 -7.13
N TYR A 14 -18.54 12.24 -7.54
CA TYR A 14 -17.50 11.32 -7.07
C TYR A 14 -16.12 11.76 -7.54
N VAL A 15 -15.98 12.15 -8.81
CA VAL A 15 -14.70 12.59 -9.36
C VAL A 15 -14.22 13.88 -8.68
N THR A 16 -15.12 14.86 -8.45
CA THR A 16 -14.77 16.09 -7.75
C THR A 16 -14.50 15.86 -6.27
N CYS A 17 -15.23 14.96 -5.59
CA CYS A 17 -14.94 14.58 -4.21
C CYS A 17 -13.58 13.89 -4.09
N MET A 18 -13.31 12.87 -4.89
CA MET A 18 -12.02 12.16 -4.91
C MET A 18 -10.88 13.10 -5.29
N GLY A 19 -11.11 14.00 -6.26
CA GLY A 19 -10.15 15.05 -6.62
C GLY A 19 -9.85 16.01 -5.47
N CYS A 20 -10.89 16.53 -4.80
CA CYS A 20 -10.74 17.41 -3.64
C CYS A 20 -9.96 16.73 -2.51
N PHE A 21 -10.31 15.48 -2.16
CA PHE A 21 -9.57 14.72 -1.15
C PHE A 21 -8.13 14.44 -1.56
N SER A 22 -7.86 14.19 -2.84
CA SER A 22 -6.49 14.01 -3.36
C SER A 22 -5.65 15.28 -3.20
N PHE A 23 -6.19 16.45 -3.56
CA PHE A 23 -5.48 17.72 -3.38
C PHE A 23 -5.27 18.07 -1.90
N LEU A 24 -6.25 17.80 -1.03
CA LEU A 24 -6.11 17.96 0.42
C LEU A 24 -5.02 17.04 0.97
N LEU A 25 -5.03 15.77 0.58
CA LEU A 25 -4.02 14.79 1.00
C LEU A 25 -2.63 15.19 0.52
N LEU A 26 -2.50 15.65 -0.73
CA LEU A 26 -1.24 16.15 -1.28
C LEU A 26 -0.76 17.38 -0.49
N GLY A 27 -1.65 18.33 -0.18
CA GLY A 27 -1.32 19.51 0.61
C GLY A 27 -0.85 19.18 2.02
N VAL A 28 -1.51 18.22 2.68
CA VAL A 28 -1.10 17.72 4.01
C VAL A 28 0.27 17.03 3.93
N MET A 29 0.50 16.18 2.93
CA MET A 29 1.80 15.52 2.74
C MET A 29 2.92 16.54 2.48
N PHE A 30 2.70 17.54 1.62
CA PHE A 30 3.65 18.62 1.37
C PHE A 30 3.97 19.40 2.65
N PHE A 31 2.97 19.73 3.46
CA PHE A 31 3.20 20.41 4.73
C PHE A 31 4.05 19.59 5.71
N ILE A 32 3.78 18.29 5.82
CA ILE A 32 4.49 17.39 6.74
C ILE A 32 5.95 17.15 6.27
N VAL A 33 6.14 16.94 4.98
CA VAL A 33 7.44 16.59 4.38
C VAL A 33 8.29 17.83 4.15
N ASP A 34 7.81 18.82 3.39
CA ASP A 34 8.61 19.95 2.91
C ASP A 34 8.73 21.09 3.93
N ILE A 35 7.66 21.41 4.65
CA ILE A 35 7.68 22.54 5.60
C ILE A 35 8.24 22.10 6.96
N LYS A 36 7.69 21.02 7.52
CA LYS A 36 8.10 20.54 8.85
C LYS A 36 9.33 19.63 8.81
N GLY A 37 9.64 18.99 7.68
CA GLY A 37 10.76 18.05 7.60
C GLY A 37 10.62 16.84 8.53
N TRP A 38 9.41 16.59 9.07
CA TRP A 38 9.17 15.55 10.08
C TRP A 38 9.23 14.15 9.50
N TRP A 39 9.05 14.02 8.18
CA TRP A 39 8.94 12.73 7.53
C TRP A 39 9.74 12.67 6.23
N GLY A 40 10.72 11.76 6.17
CA GLY A 40 11.55 11.51 4.98
C GLY A 40 11.03 10.41 4.05
N GLY A 41 9.76 10.01 4.14
CA GLY A 41 9.16 8.98 3.24
C GLY A 41 9.35 7.51 3.67
N GLN A 42 9.83 7.26 4.89
CA GLN A 42 9.95 5.92 5.49
C GLN A 42 8.58 5.50 6.07
N PRO A 43 7.96 4.35 5.75
CA PRO A 43 8.61 3.09 5.43
C PRO A 43 8.56 2.70 3.95
N PHE A 44 7.89 3.47 3.09
CA PHE A 44 7.66 3.11 1.68
C PHE A 44 8.95 3.01 0.85
N ILE A 45 9.98 3.77 1.23
CA ILE A 45 11.29 3.73 0.55
C ILE A 45 11.98 2.36 0.72
N TYR A 46 11.83 1.69 1.86
CA TYR A 46 12.53 0.43 2.14
C TYR A 46 12.12 -0.75 1.25
N PRO A 47 10.82 -1.09 1.11
CA PRO A 47 10.38 -2.10 0.14
C PRO A 47 10.53 -1.59 -1.31
N GLY A 48 10.45 -0.28 -1.55
CA GLY A 48 10.66 0.30 -2.89
C GLY A 48 12.08 0.06 -3.43
N MET A 49 13.11 0.21 -2.58
CA MET A 49 14.50 -0.06 -2.96
C MET A 49 14.82 -1.55 -3.17
N ASN A 50 13.99 -2.46 -2.65
CA ASN A 50 14.16 -3.92 -2.73
C ASN A 50 12.90 -4.61 -3.28
N SER A 51 12.25 -3.97 -4.26
CA SER A 51 10.96 -4.39 -4.79
C SER A 51 10.98 -5.80 -5.39
N ILE A 52 12.06 -6.17 -6.07
CA ILE A 52 12.24 -7.52 -6.65
C ILE A 52 12.30 -8.61 -5.58
N PHE A 53 12.98 -8.34 -4.46
CA PHE A 53 13.08 -9.29 -3.36
C PHE A 53 11.74 -9.50 -2.68
N VAL A 54 11.02 -8.40 -2.40
CA VAL A 54 9.67 -8.47 -1.81
C VAL A 54 8.70 -9.20 -2.74
N TYR A 55 8.78 -8.98 -4.05
CA TYR A 55 7.94 -9.66 -5.04
C TYR A 55 8.19 -11.16 -5.09
N ILE A 56 9.45 -11.58 -5.23
CA ILE A 56 9.81 -13.01 -5.28
C ILE A 56 9.51 -13.66 -3.93
N GLY A 57 9.83 -12.97 -2.83
CA GLY A 57 9.53 -13.43 -1.49
C GLY A 57 8.04 -13.63 -1.27
N HIS A 58 7.19 -12.69 -1.71
CA HIS A 58 5.74 -12.86 -1.63
C HIS A 58 5.23 -13.99 -2.54
N SER A 59 5.77 -14.11 -3.76
CA SER A 59 5.42 -15.21 -4.68
C SER A 59 5.73 -16.59 -4.11
N LEU A 60 6.82 -16.72 -3.33
CA LEU A 60 7.26 -17.97 -2.73
C LEU A 60 6.63 -18.24 -1.36
N LEU A 61 6.49 -17.21 -0.51
CA LEU A 61 6.11 -17.34 0.91
C LEU A 61 4.69 -16.83 1.21
N GLY A 62 4.01 -16.20 0.25
CA GLY A 62 2.72 -15.54 0.45
C GLY A 62 1.60 -16.49 0.87
N ALA A 63 1.66 -17.75 0.45
CA ALA A 63 0.71 -18.79 0.84
C ALA A 63 1.12 -19.53 2.14
N TYR A 64 2.31 -19.27 2.66
CA TYR A 64 2.84 -19.96 3.83
C TYR A 64 2.59 -19.17 5.12
N PHE A 65 2.41 -19.90 6.22
CA PHE A 65 2.44 -19.34 7.56
C PHE A 65 3.81 -18.66 7.77
N PRO A 66 3.93 -17.38 8.19
CA PRO A 66 2.97 -16.55 8.94
C PRO A 66 2.19 -15.49 8.13
N PHE A 67 2.27 -15.48 6.80
CA PHE A 67 1.63 -14.46 5.95
C PHE A 67 0.18 -14.78 5.58
N SER A 68 -0.12 -16.07 5.42
CA SER A 68 -1.47 -16.54 5.19
C SER A 68 -1.76 -17.72 6.12
N TRP A 69 -2.96 -17.75 6.67
CA TRP A 69 -3.44 -18.83 7.52
C TRP A 69 -4.82 -19.25 6.99
N GLU A 70 -5.19 -20.51 7.23
CA GLU A 70 -6.49 -21.02 6.81
C GLU A 70 -7.60 -20.38 7.66
N MET A 71 -8.38 -19.51 7.04
CA MET A 71 -9.49 -18.81 7.69
C MET A 71 -10.56 -19.81 8.08
N ARG A 72 -10.80 -19.96 9.38
CA ARG A 72 -11.78 -20.93 9.92
C ARG A 72 -13.22 -20.48 9.72
N CYS A 73 -13.45 -19.19 9.47
CA CYS A 73 -14.77 -18.60 9.24
C CYS A 73 -14.68 -17.52 8.14
N GLN A 74 -15.19 -17.83 6.95
CA GLN A 74 -15.17 -16.91 5.79
C GLN A 74 -16.11 -15.69 5.94
N ASP A 75 -17.01 -15.70 6.93
CA ASP A 75 -18.02 -14.65 7.12
C ASP A 75 -17.48 -13.39 7.82
N SER A 76 -16.35 -13.48 8.51
CA SER A 76 -15.75 -12.34 9.23
C SER A 76 -14.76 -11.58 8.36
N HIS A 77 -15.23 -10.52 7.70
CA HIS A 77 -14.38 -9.58 6.94
C HIS A 77 -13.20 -9.02 7.74
N TRP A 78 -13.34 -8.91 9.06
CA TRP A 78 -12.29 -8.46 9.97
C TRP A 78 -11.05 -9.36 9.98
N GLU A 79 -11.24 -10.68 9.86
CA GLU A 79 -10.12 -11.64 9.87
C GLU A 79 -9.28 -11.49 8.61
N LEU A 80 -9.92 -11.33 7.45
CA LEU A 80 -9.25 -11.02 6.19
C LEU A 80 -8.52 -9.67 6.24
N LEU A 81 -9.13 -8.62 6.79
CA LEU A 81 -8.46 -7.32 6.92
C LEU A 81 -7.22 -7.42 7.81
N PHE A 82 -7.34 -8.10 8.96
CA PHE A 82 -6.23 -8.30 9.88
C PHE A 82 -5.10 -9.11 9.24
N GLN A 83 -5.43 -10.18 8.51
CA GLN A 83 -4.44 -10.98 7.80
C GLN A 83 -3.67 -10.15 6.76
N ASN A 84 -4.36 -9.34 5.96
CA ASN A 84 -3.69 -8.49 4.96
C ASN A 84 -2.82 -7.40 5.60
N LEU A 85 -3.30 -6.77 6.67
CA LEU A 85 -2.52 -5.80 7.45
C LEU A 85 -1.29 -6.46 8.08
N TRP A 86 -1.44 -7.67 8.62
CA TRP A 86 -0.36 -8.42 9.23
C TRP A 86 0.69 -8.84 8.20
N ALA A 87 0.26 -9.37 7.05
CA ALA A 87 1.14 -9.78 5.98
C ALA A 87 1.94 -8.60 5.42
N THR A 88 1.29 -7.45 5.18
CA THR A 88 1.97 -6.23 4.72
C THR A 88 2.94 -5.68 5.76
N PHE A 89 2.57 -5.70 7.05
CA PHE A 89 3.46 -5.31 8.13
C PHE A 89 4.72 -6.18 8.19
N LEU A 90 4.57 -7.50 8.10
CA LEU A 90 5.71 -8.44 8.06
C LEU A 90 6.63 -8.17 6.87
N TRP A 91 6.07 -7.91 5.68
CA TRP A 91 6.88 -7.57 4.49
C TRP A 91 7.65 -6.25 4.65
N VAL A 92 7.03 -5.23 5.24
CA VAL A 92 7.70 -3.96 5.54
C VAL A 92 8.82 -4.17 6.56
N LEU A 93 8.59 -5.00 7.58
CA LEU A 93 9.60 -5.34 8.59
C LEU A 93 10.78 -6.10 7.97
N ILE A 94 10.53 -7.08 7.10
CA ILE A 94 11.57 -7.81 6.38
C ILE A 94 12.37 -6.86 5.47
N ALA A 95 11.69 -5.98 4.73
CA ALA A 95 12.34 -4.98 3.89
C ALA A 95 13.21 -4.01 4.71
N TYR A 96 12.76 -3.63 5.91
CA TYR A 96 13.54 -2.83 6.85
C TYR A 96 14.79 -3.56 7.37
N PHE A 97 14.67 -4.84 7.73
CA PHE A 97 15.82 -5.67 8.12
C PHE A 97 16.86 -5.77 6.99
N LEU A 98 16.39 -5.97 5.76
CA LEU A 98 17.24 -6.07 4.58
C LEU A 98 17.97 -4.73 4.29
N TYR A 99 17.26 -3.62 4.43
CA TYR A 99 17.83 -2.28 4.33
C TYR A 99 18.95 -2.06 5.37
N ARG A 100 18.76 -2.50 6.62
CA ARG A 100 19.78 -2.41 7.67
C ARG A 100 21.03 -3.24 7.35
N LYS A 101 20.87 -4.37 6.65
CA LYS A 101 21.98 -5.22 6.18
C LYS A 101 22.63 -4.73 4.88
N ARG A 102 22.14 -3.62 4.29
CA ARG A 102 22.64 -3.02 3.03
C ARG A 102 22.67 -4.01 1.86
N PHE A 103 21.85 -5.04 1.90
CA PHE A 103 21.74 -6.02 0.81
C PHE A 103 20.71 -5.52 -0.18
N PHE A 104 21.18 -5.00 -1.30
CA PHE A 104 20.32 -4.54 -2.39
C PHE A 104 20.47 -5.50 -3.55
N LEU A 105 19.46 -6.34 -3.77
CA LEU A 105 19.37 -7.15 -4.99
C LEU A 105 18.98 -6.22 -6.14
N LYS A 106 20.01 -5.77 -6.86
CA LYS A 106 19.88 -5.03 -8.11
C LYS A 106 20.24 -6.03 -9.20
N ILE A 107 19.29 -6.39 -10.05
CA ILE A 107 19.58 -7.10 -11.30
C ILE A 107 20.00 -6.07 -12.36
#